data_AF-A0AAD0W9D3-F1
#
_entry.id   AF-A0AAD0W9D3-F1
#
_cell.length_a   1.000
_cell.length_b   1.000
_cell.length_c   1.000
_cell.angle_alpha   90.00
_cell.angle_beta   90.00
_cell.angle_gamma   90.00
#
_symmetry.space_group_name_H-M   'P 1'
#
loop_
_entity.id
_entity.type
_entity.pdbx_description
1 polymer ?
#
loop_
_entity_poly.entity_id
_entity_poly.type
_entity_poly.pdbx_seq_one_letter_code
_entity_poly.pdbx_strand_id
1 'polypeptide(L)'
;MKRNLPWCEFPCSPDDLIRAVCFRDITEIAAEIGVDVDEVGRWRSGHKPVPKLAYLYLAHKASTVLGKQFGPFWGWKLANDGQALICPATGERINYEEVALMRDYRRAKRLAVQQAELIERLMIERDFYRENCHRQAKFGAMLNRIIGPDDSC
;
A
#
# COMPACT_ATOMS: atom_id res chain seq x y z
N MET A 1 -12.07 -11.02 -45.97
CA MET A 1 -11.91 -11.95 -44.82
C MET A 1 -12.93 -11.57 -43.76
N LYS A 2 -13.85 -12.47 -43.39
CA LYS A 2 -14.72 -12.23 -42.23
C LYS A 2 -13.84 -12.25 -40.98
N ARG A 3 -13.74 -11.12 -40.29
CA ARG A 3 -13.05 -11.04 -39.00
C ARG A 3 -13.99 -11.69 -37.99
N ASN A 4 -13.63 -12.85 -37.46
CA ASN A 4 -14.44 -13.56 -36.44
C ASN A 4 -14.13 -13.10 -35.01
N LEU A 5 -13.26 -12.09 -34.87
CA LEU A 5 -12.77 -11.56 -33.61
C LEU A 5 -12.95 -10.03 -33.60
N PRO A 6 -13.14 -9.42 -32.41
CA PRO A 6 -13.20 -7.97 -32.28
C PRO A 6 -11.92 -7.33 -32.79
N TRP A 7 -12.04 -6.15 -33.40
CA TRP A 7 -10.91 -5.38 -33.92
C TRP A 7 -11.08 -3.88 -33.68
N CYS A 8 -9.97 -3.15 -33.67
CA CYS A 8 -9.87 -1.74 -33.38
C CYS A 8 -9.10 -1.02 -34.50
N GLU A 9 -9.35 0.27 -34.73
CA GLU A 9 -8.57 1.10 -35.68
C GLU A 9 -7.34 1.78 -35.03
N PHE A 10 -7.31 1.84 -33.70
CA PHE A 10 -6.23 2.42 -32.92
C PHE A 10 -5.26 1.32 -32.46
N PRO A 11 -4.01 1.65 -32.10
CA PRO A 11 -3.08 0.67 -31.58
C PRO A 11 -3.62 0.07 -30.27
N CYS A 12 -3.94 -1.22 -30.28
CA CYS A 12 -4.42 -1.96 -29.12
C CYS A 12 -3.88 -3.41 -29.16
N SER A 13 -3.64 -4.01 -27.99
CA SER A 13 -3.32 -5.44 -27.91
C SER A 13 -4.57 -6.25 -28.25
N PRO A 14 -4.52 -7.20 -29.20
CA PRO A 14 -5.67 -8.03 -29.57
C PRO A 14 -6.25 -8.79 -28.37
N ASP A 15 -5.40 -9.28 -27.48
CA ASP A 15 -5.82 -10.05 -26.31
C ASP A 15 -6.57 -9.17 -25.30
N ASP A 16 -6.11 -7.93 -25.09
CA ASP A 16 -6.77 -6.97 -24.21
C ASP A 16 -8.13 -6.54 -24.78
N LEU A 17 -8.22 -6.41 -26.11
CA LEU A 17 -9.47 -6.10 -26.79
C LEU A 17 -10.50 -7.22 -26.63
N ILE A 18 -10.09 -8.47 -26.82
CA ILE A 18 -10.94 -9.64 -26.59
C ILE A 18 -11.35 -9.70 -25.12
N ARG A 19 -10.41 -9.48 -24.19
CA ARG A 19 -10.69 -9.49 -22.76
C ARG A 19 -11.72 -8.44 -22.36
N ALA A 20 -11.56 -7.21 -22.84
CA ALA A 20 -12.42 -6.08 -22.52
C ALA A 20 -13.84 -6.25 -23.07
N VAL A 21 -13.98 -6.81 -24.28
CA VAL A 21 -15.26 -6.84 -25.00
C VAL A 21 -16.02 -8.16 -24.82
N CYS A 22 -15.33 -9.31 -24.73
CA CYS A 22 -15.96 -10.64 -24.81
C CYS A 22 -16.28 -11.31 -23.47
N PHE A 23 -15.57 -10.99 -22.38
CA PHE A 23 -15.69 -11.74 -21.12
C PHE A 23 -16.82 -11.28 -20.18
N ARG A 24 -17.45 -10.14 -20.46
CA ARG A 24 -18.61 -9.63 -19.71
C ARG A 24 -19.92 -9.98 -20.39
N ASP A 25 -21.06 -9.74 -19.74
CA ASP A 25 -22.35 -9.87 -20.41
C ASP A 25 -22.57 -8.76 -21.45
N ILE A 26 -23.19 -9.10 -22.58
CA ILE A 26 -23.47 -8.15 -23.67
C ILE A 26 -24.45 -7.09 -23.21
N THR A 27 -25.48 -7.48 -22.44
CA THR A 27 -26.55 -6.55 -22.05
C THR A 27 -26.06 -5.50 -21.07
N GLU A 28 -25.21 -5.89 -20.12
CA GLU A 28 -24.55 -4.96 -19.20
C GLU A 28 -23.64 -3.97 -19.93
N ILE A 29 -22.81 -4.44 -20.87
CA ILE A 29 -21.92 -3.58 -21.65
C ILE A 29 -22.72 -2.57 -22.47
N ALA A 30 -23.79 -3.03 -23.13
CA ALA A 30 -24.67 -2.20 -23.93
C ALA A 30 -25.29 -1.07 -23.08
N ALA A 31 -25.83 -1.41 -21.92
CA ALA A 31 -26.41 -0.45 -20.99
C ALA A 31 -25.38 0.56 -20.44
N GLU A 32 -24.18 0.13 -20.08
CA GLU A 32 -23.13 1.01 -19.53
C GLU A 32 -22.57 2.01 -20.55
N ILE A 33 -22.38 1.58 -21.80
CA ILE A 33 -21.83 2.43 -22.86
C ILE A 33 -22.93 3.30 -23.50
N GLY A 34 -24.20 2.94 -23.29
CA GLY A 34 -25.36 3.63 -23.88
C GLY A 34 -25.56 3.27 -25.34
N VAL A 35 -25.35 2.00 -25.68
CA VAL A 35 -25.39 1.48 -27.06
C VAL A 35 -26.31 0.27 -27.12
N ASP A 36 -26.84 -0.05 -28.30
CA ASP A 36 -27.70 -1.22 -28.49
C ASP A 36 -26.93 -2.55 -28.35
N VAL A 37 -27.62 -3.59 -27.88
CA VAL A 37 -27.08 -4.94 -27.66
C VAL A 37 -26.54 -5.53 -28.96
N ASP A 38 -27.24 -5.30 -30.07
CA ASP A 38 -26.83 -5.76 -31.39
C ASP A 38 -25.53 -5.12 -31.85
N GLU A 39 -25.27 -3.87 -31.47
CA GLU A 39 -24.04 -3.18 -31.84
C GLU A 39 -22.84 -3.73 -31.06
N VAL A 40 -23.01 -4.08 -29.78
CA VAL A 40 -22.00 -4.83 -29.02
C VAL A 40 -21.78 -6.22 -29.62
N GLY A 41 -22.85 -6.89 -30.08
CA GLY A 41 -22.77 -8.15 -30.82
C GLY A 41 -21.94 -8.04 -32.10
N ARG A 42 -22.13 -6.96 -32.87
CA ARG A 42 -21.35 -6.65 -34.09
C ARG A 42 -19.88 -6.34 -33.80
N TRP A 43 -19.57 -5.76 -32.63
CA TRP A 43 -18.20 -5.58 -32.18
C TRP A 43 -17.52 -6.91 -31.89
N ARG A 44 -18.19 -7.80 -31.13
CA ARG A 44 -17.66 -9.14 -30.80
C ARG A 44 -17.44 -10.01 -32.04
N SER A 45 -18.37 -9.95 -32.99
CA SER A 45 -18.30 -10.71 -34.24
C SER A 45 -17.37 -10.10 -35.28
N GLY A 46 -16.68 -9.00 -34.96
CA GLY A 46 -15.74 -8.32 -35.86
C GLY A 46 -16.38 -7.63 -37.07
N HIS A 47 -17.72 -7.52 -37.11
CA HIS A 47 -18.45 -6.84 -38.18
C HIS A 47 -18.31 -5.32 -38.12
N LYS A 48 -18.25 -4.75 -36.92
CA LYS A 48 -17.93 -3.33 -36.69
C LYS A 48 -16.66 -3.22 -35.85
N PRO A 49 -15.82 -2.19 -36.09
CA PRO A 49 -14.71 -1.90 -35.20
C PRO A 49 -15.22 -1.44 -33.83
N VAL A 50 -14.48 -1.79 -32.78
CA VAL A 50 -14.72 -1.28 -31.43
C VAL A 50 -14.30 0.19 -31.38
N PRO A 51 -15.18 1.13 -30.99
CA PRO A 51 -14.80 2.53 -30.84
C PRO A 51 -13.75 2.72 -29.74
N LYS A 52 -12.83 3.67 -29.92
CA LYS A 52 -11.74 3.94 -28.96
C LYS A 52 -12.25 4.23 -27.56
N LEU A 53 -13.33 5.01 -27.44
CA LEU A 53 -13.89 5.39 -26.14
C LEU A 53 -14.52 4.19 -25.43
N ALA A 54 -15.27 3.35 -26.16
CA ALA A 54 -15.82 2.10 -25.64
C ALA A 54 -14.71 1.16 -25.16
N TYR A 55 -13.64 0.99 -25.94
CA TYR A 55 -12.49 0.18 -25.53
C TYR A 55 -11.82 0.72 -24.27
N LEU A 56 -11.49 2.02 -24.22
CA LEU A 56 -10.81 2.61 -23.06
C LEU A 56 -11.63 2.47 -21.77
N TYR A 57 -12.95 2.64 -21.86
CA TYR A 57 -13.86 2.44 -20.74
C TYR A 57 -13.90 0.98 -20.28
N LEU A 58 -14.10 0.04 -21.21
CA LEU A 58 -14.17 -1.39 -20.90
C LEU A 58 -12.83 -1.92 -20.38
N ALA A 59 -11.72 -1.48 -20.96
CA ALA A 59 -10.38 -1.83 -20.51
C ALA A 59 -10.10 -1.30 -19.09
N HIS A 60 -10.55 -0.07 -18.79
CA HIS A 60 -10.45 0.49 -17.43
C HIS A 60 -11.26 -0.33 -16.41
N LYS A 61 -12.49 -0.70 -16.76
CA LYS A 61 -13.36 -1.54 -15.92
C LYS A 61 -12.84 -2.95 -15.71
N ALA A 62 -12.25 -3.55 -16.74
CA ALA A 62 -11.64 -4.87 -16.68
C ALA A 62 -10.24 -4.86 -16.03
N SER A 63 -9.62 -3.68 -15.88
CA SER A 63 -8.31 -3.55 -15.28
C SER A 63 -8.38 -3.85 -13.79
N THR A 64 -7.53 -4.79 -13.37
CA THR A 64 -7.26 -5.04 -11.95
C THR A 64 -6.13 -4.16 -11.44
N VAL A 65 -5.52 -3.33 -12.28
CA VAL A 65 -4.39 -2.46 -11.92
C VAL A 65 -4.84 -1.00 -11.91
N LEU A 66 -4.48 -0.28 -10.84
CA LEU A 66 -4.76 1.13 -10.69
C LEU A 66 -3.92 1.97 -11.67
N GLY A 67 -4.61 2.77 -12.49
CA GLY A 67 -4.03 3.68 -13.47
C GLY A 67 -3.39 4.96 -12.89
N LYS A 68 -2.68 5.74 -13.71
CA LYS A 68 -1.85 6.87 -13.25
C LYS A 68 -2.67 7.95 -12.55
N GLN A 69 -3.97 8.00 -12.84
CA GLN A 69 -4.94 8.89 -12.20
C GLN A 69 -5.04 8.69 -10.67
N PHE A 70 -4.59 7.56 -10.13
CA PHE A 70 -4.61 7.29 -8.69
C PHE A 70 -3.34 7.74 -7.95
N GLY A 71 -2.48 8.53 -8.59
CA GLY A 71 -1.32 9.16 -7.95
C GLY A 71 -0.34 8.13 -7.38
N PRO A 72 0.07 8.23 -6.10
CA PRO A 72 1.00 7.27 -5.47
C PRO A 72 0.49 5.82 -5.44
N PHE A 73 -0.82 5.61 -5.62
CA PHE A 73 -1.42 4.28 -5.71
C PHE A 73 -1.38 3.69 -7.12
N TRP A 74 -0.77 4.37 -8.09
CA TRP A 74 -0.49 3.81 -9.40
C TRP A 74 0.23 2.45 -9.29
N GLY A 75 -0.19 1.51 -10.13
CA GLY A 75 0.44 0.19 -10.22
C GLY A 75 0.01 -0.79 -9.12
N TRP A 76 -0.79 -0.35 -8.14
CA TRP A 76 -1.42 -1.27 -7.20
C TRP A 76 -2.38 -2.19 -7.95
N LYS A 77 -2.37 -3.47 -7.58
CA LYS A 77 -3.14 -4.50 -8.26
C LYS A 77 -4.14 -5.13 -7.31
N LEU A 78 -5.40 -5.19 -7.72
CA LEU A 78 -6.40 -6.01 -7.07
C LEU A 78 -6.00 -7.48 -7.20
N ALA A 79 -5.96 -8.17 -6.07
CA ALA A 79 -5.70 -9.59 -6.06
C ALA A 79 -6.80 -10.38 -6.78
N ASN A 80 -6.49 -11.60 -7.22
CA ASN A 80 -7.40 -12.41 -8.04
C ASN A 80 -8.74 -12.75 -7.35
N ASP A 81 -8.73 -12.80 -6.02
CA ASP A 81 -9.89 -13.00 -5.15
C ASP A 81 -10.70 -11.72 -4.90
N GLY A 82 -10.19 -10.54 -5.30
CA GLY A 82 -10.88 -9.27 -5.17
C GLY A 82 -10.92 -8.67 -3.77
N GLN A 83 -10.28 -9.31 -2.77
CA GLN A 83 -10.38 -8.92 -1.36
C GLN A 83 -9.23 -8.04 -0.88
N ALA A 84 -8.14 -7.97 -1.66
CA ALA A 84 -6.92 -7.27 -1.27
C ALA A 84 -6.34 -6.45 -2.41
N LEU A 85 -5.65 -5.37 -2.05
CA LEU A 85 -4.78 -4.65 -2.96
C LEU A 85 -3.33 -5.04 -2.70
N ILE A 86 -2.59 -5.31 -3.77
CA ILE A 86 -1.18 -5.69 -3.75
C ILE A 86 -0.35 -4.44 -4.03
N CYS A 87 0.51 -4.09 -3.09
CA CYS A 87 1.49 -3.01 -3.25
C CYS A 87 2.56 -3.43 -4.26
N PRO A 88 2.83 -2.65 -5.33
CA PRO A 88 3.81 -3.02 -6.34
C PRO A 88 5.26 -2.95 -5.83
N ALA A 89 5.53 -2.11 -4.82
CA ALA A 89 6.87 -1.89 -4.30
C ALA A 89 7.33 -2.97 -3.31
N THR A 90 6.42 -3.44 -2.45
CA THR A 90 6.74 -4.41 -1.39
C THR A 90 6.18 -5.80 -1.67
N GLY A 91 5.19 -5.93 -2.56
CA GLY A 91 4.44 -7.17 -2.77
C GLY A 91 3.46 -7.49 -1.63
N GLU A 92 3.36 -6.63 -0.62
CA GLU A 92 2.44 -6.82 0.50
C GLU A 92 0.99 -6.71 0.05
N ARG A 93 0.15 -7.58 0.62
CA ARG A 93 -1.29 -7.57 0.44
C ARG A 93 -1.91 -6.74 1.56
N ILE A 94 -2.70 -5.75 1.19
CA ILE A 94 -3.54 -5.01 2.12
C ILE A 94 -4.97 -5.51 1.94
N ASN A 95 -5.46 -6.22 2.95
CA ASN A 95 -6.83 -6.69 2.99
C ASN A 95 -7.77 -5.52 3.34
N TYR A 96 -9.01 -5.57 2.83
CA TYR A 96 -9.98 -4.52 3.15
C TYR A 96 -10.23 -4.38 4.67
N GLU A 97 -10.21 -5.48 5.42
CA GLU A 97 -10.40 -5.49 6.88
C GLU A 97 -9.29 -4.72 7.61
N GLU A 98 -8.05 -4.78 7.13
CA GLU A 98 -6.93 -4.04 7.70
C GLU A 98 -7.10 -2.52 7.54
N VAL A 99 -7.84 -2.10 6.50
CA VAL A 99 -8.17 -0.69 6.29
C VAL A 99 -9.03 -0.17 7.44
N ALA A 100 -9.97 -0.97 7.94
CA ALA A 100 -10.79 -0.61 9.09
C ALA A 100 -9.94 -0.47 10.38
N LEU A 101 -8.87 -1.25 10.50
CA LEU A 101 -7.94 -1.24 11.64
C LEU A 101 -6.86 -0.16 11.54
N MET A 102 -6.81 0.64 10.46
CA MET A 102 -5.77 1.67 10.28
C MET A 102 -5.65 2.64 11.45
N ARG A 103 -6.77 2.99 12.10
CA ARG A 103 -6.75 3.89 13.25
C ARG A 103 -5.93 3.29 14.40
N ASP A 104 -6.11 2.01 14.65
CA ASP A 104 -5.45 1.29 15.73
C ASP A 104 -3.98 1.07 15.40
N TYR A 105 -3.64 0.70 14.15
CA TYR A 105 -2.24 0.64 13.71
C TYR A 105 -1.51 1.98 13.85
N ARG A 106 -2.16 3.09 13.47
CA ARG A 106 -1.59 4.44 13.65
C ARG A 106 -1.44 4.82 15.12
N ARG A 107 -2.31 4.34 16.00
CA ARG A 107 -2.19 4.55 17.45
C ARG A 107 -1.05 3.72 18.02
N ALA A 108 -0.98 2.43 17.68
CA ALA A 108 0.08 1.52 18.11
C ALA A 108 1.46 2.04 17.66
N LYS A 109 1.60 2.48 16.41
CA LYS A 109 2.84 3.09 15.90
C LYS A 109 3.27 4.31 16.72
N ARG A 110 2.33 5.22 17.04
CA ARG A 110 2.62 6.40 17.87
C ARG A 110 3.06 6.01 19.28
N LEU A 111 2.38 5.05 19.90
CA LEU A 111 2.75 4.55 21.23
C LEU A 111 4.13 3.91 21.22
N ALA A 112 4.46 3.12 20.19
CA ALA A 112 5.77 2.50 20.05
C ALA A 112 6.89 3.55 19.95
N VAL A 113 6.68 4.63 19.19
CA VAL A 113 7.63 5.74 19.09
C VAL A 113 7.79 6.45 20.45
N GLN A 114 6.70 6.76 21.14
CA GLN A 114 6.74 7.39 22.46
C GLN A 114 7.45 6.51 23.51
N GLN A 115 7.24 5.20 23.46
CA GLN A 115 7.92 4.25 24.34
C GLN A 115 9.43 4.20 24.05
N ALA A 116 9.82 4.21 22.77
CA ALA A 116 11.24 4.26 22.39
C ALA A 116 11.92 5.53 22.93
N GLU A 117 11.28 6.69 22.78
CA GLU A 117 11.78 7.97 23.32
C GLU A 117 11.89 7.97 24.86
N LEU A 118 10.91 7.37 25.54
CA LEU A 118 10.92 7.27 27.00
C LEU A 118 12.06 6.36 27.48
N ILE A 119 12.26 5.21 26.84
CA ILE A 119 13.34 4.28 27.15
C ILE A 119 14.69 4.99 27.01
N GLU A 120 14.88 5.72 25.92
CA GLU A 120 16.12 6.48 25.68
C GLU A 120 16.38 7.51 26.80
N ARG A 121 15.37 8.28 27.21
CA ARG A 121 15.50 9.23 28.33
C ARG A 121 15.85 8.54 29.64
N LEU A 122 15.19 7.42 29.96
CA LEU A 122 15.45 6.67 31.19
C LEU A 122 16.85 6.06 31.20
N MET A 123 17.36 5.63 30.04
CA MET A 123 18.74 5.16 29.91
C MET A 123 19.74 6.28 30.21
N ILE A 124 19.52 7.47 29.64
CA ILE A 124 20.36 8.65 29.90
C ILE A 124 20.32 9.01 31.39
N GLU A 125 19.15 9.05 32.00
CA GLU A 125 18.97 9.39 33.41
C GLU A 125 19.63 8.36 34.33
N ARG A 126 19.46 7.07 34.06
CA ARG A 126 20.15 5.98 34.78
C ARG A 126 21.66 6.15 34.71
N ASP A 127 22.19 6.40 33.52
CA ASP A 127 23.64 6.51 33.32
C ASP A 127 24.20 7.75 34.02
N PHE A 128 23.46 8.87 34.00
CA PHE A 128 23.77 10.06 34.77
C PHE A 128 23.83 9.79 36.28
N TYR A 129 22.82 9.14 36.87
CA TYR A 129 22.84 8.81 38.30
C TYR A 129 23.96 7.84 38.65
N ARG A 130 24.23 6.84 37.80
CA ARG A 130 25.32 5.89 38.00
C ARG A 130 26.67 6.61 38.05
N GLU A 131 26.92 7.51 37.12
CA GLU A 131 28.14 8.33 37.12
C GLU A 131 28.25 9.21 38.37
N ASN A 132 27.15 9.86 38.77
CA ASN A 132 27.15 10.73 39.95
C ASN A 132 27.42 9.94 41.23
N CYS A 133 26.82 8.76 41.41
CA CYS A 133 27.12 7.88 42.53
C CYS A 133 28.61 7.49 42.55
N HIS A 134 29.19 7.16 41.40
CA HIS A 134 30.63 6.88 41.31
C HIS A 134 31.50 8.10 41.66
N ARG A 135 31.12 9.31 41.22
CA ARG A 135 31.83 10.55 41.56
C ARG A 135 31.73 10.83 43.06
N GLN A 136 30.53 10.77 43.63
CA GLN A 136 30.30 10.99 45.07
C GLN A 136 31.05 9.98 45.94
N ALA A 137 31.09 8.70 45.55
CA ALA A 137 31.86 7.68 46.25
C ALA A 137 33.37 7.98 46.23
N LYS A 138 33.92 8.43 45.09
CA LYS A 138 35.33 8.87 45.00
C LYS A 138 35.60 10.08 45.89
N PHE A 139 34.73 11.09 45.87
CA PHE A 139 34.85 12.26 46.74
C PHE A 139 34.78 11.89 48.23
N GLY A 140 33.84 11.03 48.62
CA GLY A 140 33.73 10.55 50.00
C GLY A 140 34.96 9.75 50.45
N ALA A 141 35.49 8.86 49.60
CA ALA A 141 36.73 8.14 49.87
C ALA A 141 37.94 9.08 50.00
N MET A 142 37.98 10.16 49.22
CA MET A 142 39.02 11.18 49.32
C MET A 142 38.90 11.99 50.62
N LEU A 143 37.70 12.43 50.99
CA LEU A 143 37.46 13.14 52.25
C LEU A 143 37.82 12.27 53.47
N ASN A 144 37.47 10.99 53.47
CA ASN A 144 37.86 10.06 54.52
C ASN A 144 39.38 9.88 54.63
N ARG A 145 40.14 10.01 53.53
CA ARG A 145 41.61 9.99 53.58
C ARG A 145 42.24 11.27 54.13
N ILE A 146 41.52 12.38 54.10
CA ILE A 146 42.02 13.70 54.54
C ILE A 146 41.57 14.01 55.97
N ILE A 147 40.37 13.57 56.36
CA ILE A 147 39.68 13.95 57.61
C ILE A 147 39.37 12.73 58.48
N GLY A 148 39.58 11.51 57.98
CA GLY A 148 39.36 10.29 58.76
C GLY A 148 40.22 10.26 60.03
N PRO A 149 39.77 9.59 61.10
CA PRO A 149 40.51 9.54 62.35
C PRO A 149 41.91 8.98 62.08
N ASP A 150 42.93 9.65 62.62
CA ASP A 150 44.28 9.10 62.70
C ASP A 150 44.21 7.87 63.62
N ASP A 151 43.98 6.69 63.03
CA ASP A 151 44.24 5.41 63.68
C ASP A 151 45.76 5.27 63.84
N SER A 152 46.26 6.01 64.84
CA SER A 152 47.57 5.86 65.43
C SER A 152 47.52 4.68 66.38
N CYS A 153 48.06 3.55 65.91
CA CYS A 153 48.66 2.50 66.75
C CYS A 153 50.15 2.46 66.42
#